data_AF-A0A4W5L9W4-F1
#
_entry.id   AF-A0A4W5L9W4-F1
#
_cell.length_a   1.000
_cell.length_b   1.000
_cell.length_c   1.000
_cell.angle_alpha   90.00
_cell.angle_beta   90.00
_cell.angle_gamma   90.00
#
_symmetry.space_group_name_H-M   'P 1'
#
loop_
_entity.id
_entity.type
_entity.pdbx_description
1 polymer ?
#
loop_
_entity_poly.entity_id
_entity_poly.type
_entity_poly.pdbx_seq_one_letter_code
_entity_poly.pdbx_strand_id
1 'polypeptide(L)'
;MSCGLWKETLAIAEDYLSVCSIIPASGSRKAPPGPPPSDSAAAMRRQARDMEAKHRARFHALAHSFLCQCGPDPCASLRRVMEELVGDGQMNWGRVVSLFTFTGVLVRELQGEDTDQALGNGMGLGGKESCRALAETIADYLGEEKSDWMLENKGWEGFCKFFHTAREVNQDSSMKTALFAAAGVGIAGLTFLLVR
;
A
#
# COMPACT_ATOMS: atom_id res chain seq x y z
N MET A 1 12.61 -16.65 13.24
CA MET A 1 11.45 -16.06 13.95
C MET A 1 10.52 -15.26 13.01
N SER A 2 10.62 -15.44 11.68
CA SER A 2 9.87 -14.67 10.66
C SER A 2 8.39 -15.06 10.49
N CYS A 3 8.00 -16.29 10.84
CA CYS A 3 6.62 -16.78 10.63
C CYS A 3 5.53 -15.92 11.31
N GLY A 4 5.83 -15.30 12.47
CA GLY A 4 4.89 -14.40 13.14
C GLY A 4 4.67 -13.09 12.38
N LEU A 5 5.76 -12.48 11.91
CA LEU A 5 5.74 -11.22 11.19
C LEU A 5 5.05 -11.34 9.82
N TRP A 6 5.29 -12.45 9.11
CA TRP A 6 4.60 -12.74 7.86
C TRP A 6 3.08 -12.83 8.06
N LYS A 7 2.62 -13.58 9.07
CA LYS A 7 1.18 -13.71 9.37
C LYS A 7 0.53 -12.38 9.73
N GLU A 8 1.21 -11.57 10.54
CA GLU A 8 0.72 -10.23 10.90
C GLU A 8 0.64 -9.33 9.66
N THR A 9 1.68 -9.34 8.83
CA THR A 9 1.72 -8.57 7.58
C THR A 9 0.60 -8.98 6.63
N LEU A 10 0.40 -10.28 6.45
CA LEU A 10 -0.69 -10.81 5.62
C LEU A 10 -2.04 -10.34 6.14
N ALA A 11 -2.29 -10.45 7.45
CA ALA A 11 -3.55 -10.00 8.05
C ALA A 11 -3.80 -8.49 7.84
N ILE A 12 -2.76 -7.65 7.93
CA ILE A 12 -2.86 -6.21 7.68
C ILE A 12 -3.12 -5.93 6.19
N ALA A 13 -2.47 -6.65 5.28
CA ALA A 13 -2.63 -6.48 3.83
C ALA A 13 -4.00 -6.95 3.35
N GLU A 14 -4.45 -8.14 3.76
CA GLU A 14 -5.79 -8.66 3.44
C GLU A 14 -6.88 -7.72 3.95
N ASP A 15 -6.74 -7.24 5.18
CA ASP A 15 -7.65 -6.27 5.77
C ASP A 15 -7.74 -5.00 4.91
N TYR A 16 -6.59 -4.41 4.59
CA TYR A 16 -6.54 -3.15 3.84
C TYR A 16 -7.10 -3.31 2.42
N LEU A 17 -6.68 -4.34 1.68
CA LEU A 17 -7.12 -4.56 0.29
C LEU A 17 -8.59 -4.95 0.20
N SER A 18 -9.11 -5.69 1.18
CA SER A 18 -10.55 -5.97 1.31
C SER A 18 -11.35 -4.68 1.48
N VAL A 19 -10.86 -3.75 2.32
CA VAL A 19 -11.50 -2.43 2.48
C VAL A 19 -11.46 -1.63 1.18
N CYS A 20 -10.32 -1.61 0.48
CA CYS A 20 -10.22 -0.93 -0.81
C CYS A 20 -11.23 -1.48 -1.82
N SER A 21 -11.46 -2.79 -1.85
CA SER A 21 -12.45 -3.45 -2.71
C SER A 21 -13.91 -3.09 -2.42
N ILE A 22 -14.19 -2.52 -1.23
CA ILE A 22 -15.56 -2.24 -0.76
C ILE A 22 -15.94 -0.77 -0.98
N ILE A 23 -14.98 0.15 -1.10
CA ILE A 23 -15.24 1.60 -1.11
C ILE A 23 -15.21 2.14 -2.54
N PRO A 24 -16.36 2.33 -3.21
CA PRO A 24 -16.39 3.04 -4.48
C PRO A 24 -16.11 4.54 -4.28
N ALA A 25 -15.29 5.13 -5.14
CA ALA A 25 -15.00 6.57 -5.15
C ALA A 25 -16.27 7.47 -5.29
N SER A 26 -17.39 6.92 -5.77
CA SER A 26 -18.62 7.66 -6.11
C SER A 26 -19.68 7.79 -4.99
N GLY A 27 -19.36 7.49 -3.73
CA GLY A 27 -20.28 7.80 -2.61
C GLY A 27 -21.52 6.89 -2.48
N SER A 28 -21.61 5.82 -3.27
CA SER A 28 -22.60 4.76 -3.06
C SER A 28 -22.26 3.99 -1.79
N ARG A 29 -23.13 4.12 -0.78
CA ARG A 29 -22.93 3.65 0.58
C ARG A 29 -22.97 2.11 0.66
N LYS A 30 -21.87 1.42 0.31
CA LYS A 30 -21.61 0.06 0.82
C LYS A 30 -21.44 0.14 2.35
N ALA A 31 -21.79 -0.93 3.04
CA ALA A 31 -21.69 -1.00 4.50
C ALA A 31 -20.27 -0.57 4.95
N PRO A 32 -20.15 0.20 6.06
CA PRO A 32 -18.85 0.60 6.56
C PRO A 32 -17.99 -0.65 6.77
N PRO A 33 -16.69 -0.59 6.44
CA PRO A 33 -15.81 -1.73 6.63
C PRO A 33 -15.84 -2.15 8.10
N GLY A 34 -15.80 -3.46 8.35
CA GLY A 34 -15.76 -4.01 9.71
C GLY A 34 -14.59 -3.45 10.52
N PRO A 35 -14.60 -3.63 11.85
CA PRO A 35 -13.51 -3.18 12.70
C PRO A 35 -12.18 -3.77 12.22
N PRO A 36 -11.08 -2.99 12.25
CA PRO A 36 -9.77 -3.52 11.88
C PRO A 36 -9.34 -4.64 12.85
N PRO A 37 -8.62 -5.66 12.38
CA PRO A 37 -8.21 -6.81 13.19
C PRO A 37 -7.13 -6.49 14.23
N SER A 38 -6.45 -5.34 14.10
CA SER A 38 -5.41 -4.89 15.01
C SER A 38 -5.23 -3.37 14.95
N ASP A 39 -4.49 -2.80 15.92
CA ASP A 39 -4.10 -1.40 15.91
C ASP A 39 -3.23 -1.04 14.69
N SER A 40 -2.36 -1.96 14.28
CA SER A 40 -1.52 -1.85 13.09
C SER A 40 -2.34 -1.76 11.81
N ALA A 41 -3.37 -2.62 11.66
CA ALA A 41 -4.30 -2.54 10.55
C ALA A 41 -5.11 -1.23 10.57
N ALA A 42 -5.56 -0.80 11.76
CA ALA A 42 -6.24 0.48 11.93
C ALA A 42 -5.36 1.67 11.51
N ALA A 43 -4.07 1.64 11.90
CA ALA A 43 -3.09 2.65 11.54
C ALA A 43 -2.80 2.63 10.04
N MET A 44 -2.62 1.47 9.41
CA MET A 44 -2.42 1.34 7.97
C MET A 44 -3.60 1.90 7.17
N ARG A 45 -4.83 1.50 7.51
CA ARG A 45 -6.05 2.05 6.89
C ARG A 45 -6.09 3.58 6.94
N ARG A 46 -5.68 4.19 8.06
CA ARG A 46 -5.64 5.66 8.19
C ARG A 46 -4.52 6.27 7.34
N GLN A 47 -3.29 5.81 7.51
CA GLN A 47 -2.13 6.40 6.86
C GLN A 47 -2.19 6.28 5.33
N ALA A 48 -2.63 5.13 4.81
CA ALA A 48 -2.76 4.93 3.38
C ALA A 48 -3.89 5.79 2.78
N ARG A 49 -5.03 5.94 3.49
CA ARG A 49 -6.09 6.88 3.07
C ARG A 49 -5.63 8.34 3.03
N ASP A 50 -4.92 8.78 4.07
CA ASP A 50 -4.40 10.15 4.13
C ASP A 50 -3.36 10.40 3.03
N MET A 51 -2.48 9.42 2.78
CA MET A 51 -1.48 9.44 1.72
C MET A 51 -2.14 9.52 0.34
N GLU A 52 -3.14 8.70 0.08
CA GLU A 52 -3.89 8.69 -1.16
C GLU A 52 -4.62 10.01 -1.38
N ALA A 53 -5.36 10.51 -0.37
CA ALA A 53 -6.10 11.76 -0.47
C ALA A 53 -5.17 12.94 -0.82
N LYS A 54 -3.96 12.97 -0.25
CA LYS A 54 -2.96 14.00 -0.51
C LYS A 54 -2.34 13.90 -1.91
N HIS A 55 -2.29 12.70 -2.49
CA HIS A 55 -1.55 12.42 -3.72
C HIS A 55 -2.39 11.67 -4.77
N ARG A 56 -3.71 11.86 -4.75
CA ARG A 56 -4.71 11.07 -5.50
C ARG A 56 -4.35 10.94 -6.97
N ALA A 57 -4.20 12.07 -7.66
CA ALA A 57 -3.89 12.08 -9.10
C ALA A 57 -2.62 11.29 -9.45
N ARG A 58 -1.60 11.30 -8.56
CA ARG A 58 -0.37 10.53 -8.79
C ARG A 58 -0.62 9.04 -8.64
N PHE A 59 -1.24 8.59 -7.56
CA PHE A 59 -1.49 7.16 -7.37
C PHE A 59 -2.39 6.56 -8.45
N HIS A 60 -3.44 7.28 -8.88
CA HIS A 60 -4.25 6.83 -10.02
C HIS A 60 -3.43 6.73 -11.31
N ALA A 61 -2.61 7.74 -11.63
CA ALA A 61 -1.73 7.69 -12.81
C ALA A 61 -0.73 6.51 -12.74
N LEU A 62 -0.17 6.24 -11.56
CA LEU A 62 0.74 5.12 -11.34
C LEU A 62 0.04 3.76 -11.49
N ALA A 63 -1.16 3.62 -10.92
CA ALA A 63 -1.95 2.39 -11.05
C ALA A 63 -2.34 2.14 -12.51
N HIS A 64 -2.78 3.17 -13.23
CA HIS A 64 -3.05 3.07 -14.66
C HIS A 64 -1.81 2.66 -15.47
N SER A 65 -0.66 3.33 -15.24
CA SER A 65 0.59 2.97 -15.91
C SER A 65 1.01 1.53 -15.62
N PHE A 66 0.91 1.12 -14.35
CA PHE A 66 1.15 -0.26 -13.94
C PHE A 66 0.23 -1.23 -14.67
N LEU A 67 -1.07 -0.96 -14.79
CA LEU A 67 -2.00 -1.83 -15.50
C LEU A 67 -1.71 -1.93 -17.00
N CYS A 68 -1.20 -0.88 -17.62
CA CYS A 68 -0.75 -0.92 -19.02
C CYS A 68 0.53 -1.76 -19.21
N GLN A 69 1.39 -1.85 -18.19
CA GLN A 69 2.71 -2.48 -18.27
C GLN A 69 2.77 -3.85 -17.59
N CYS A 70 1.87 -4.14 -16.65
CA CYS A 70 1.82 -5.41 -15.96
C CYS A 70 1.34 -6.44 -16.98
N GLY A 71 2.22 -7.36 -17.36
CA GLY A 71 1.87 -8.48 -18.22
C GLY A 71 0.84 -9.40 -17.55
N PRO A 72 0.73 -10.68 -17.94
CA PRO A 72 -0.32 -11.57 -17.44
C PRO A 72 -0.30 -11.81 -15.92
N ASP A 73 0.79 -11.46 -15.24
CA ASP A 73 1.00 -11.65 -13.80
C ASP A 73 1.23 -10.30 -13.07
N PRO A 74 0.17 -9.76 -12.43
CA PRO A 74 0.27 -8.56 -11.61
C PRO A 74 1.06 -8.78 -10.32
N CYS A 75 1.09 -9.99 -9.76
CA CYS A 75 1.82 -10.27 -8.52
C CYS A 75 3.33 -10.21 -8.78
N ALA A 76 3.80 -10.85 -9.85
CA ALA A 76 5.19 -10.73 -10.29
C ALA A 76 5.58 -9.30 -10.70
N SER A 77 4.63 -8.53 -11.26
CA SER A 77 4.88 -7.13 -11.62
C SER A 77 4.92 -6.22 -10.39
N LEU A 78 4.01 -6.41 -9.43
CA LEU A 78 4.02 -5.71 -8.15
C LEU A 78 5.29 -6.04 -7.37
N ARG A 79 5.72 -7.30 -7.42
CA ARG A 79 6.96 -7.75 -6.80
C ARG A 79 8.18 -6.99 -7.31
N ARG A 80 8.30 -6.79 -8.63
CA ARG A 80 9.35 -5.95 -9.22
C ARG A 80 9.29 -4.50 -8.72
N VAL A 81 8.08 -3.93 -8.64
CA VAL A 81 7.89 -2.58 -8.07
C VAL A 81 8.39 -2.50 -6.63
N MET A 82 8.15 -3.53 -5.80
CA MET A 82 8.65 -3.56 -4.41
C MET A 82 10.17 -3.62 -4.35
N GLU A 83 10.80 -4.47 -5.16
CA GLU A 83 12.26 -4.60 -5.24
C GLU A 83 12.91 -3.27 -5.62
N GLU A 84 12.36 -2.60 -6.63
CA GLU A 84 12.85 -1.33 -7.12
C GLU A 84 12.57 -0.17 -6.14
N LEU A 85 11.43 -0.17 -5.45
CA LEU A 85 11.08 0.84 -4.45
C LEU A 85 12.10 0.90 -3.30
N VAL A 86 12.80 -0.21 -3.05
CA VAL A 86 13.83 -0.35 -2.01
C VAL A 86 15.23 -0.59 -2.62
N GLY A 87 15.38 -0.41 -3.94
CA GLY A 87 16.62 -0.73 -4.66
C GLY A 87 17.83 0.13 -4.29
N ASP A 88 17.61 1.29 -3.67
CA ASP A 88 18.66 2.15 -3.10
C ASP A 88 19.11 1.72 -1.68
N GLY A 89 18.56 0.62 -1.17
CA GLY A 89 18.87 0.06 0.16
C GLY A 89 18.19 0.78 1.33
N GLN A 90 17.35 1.79 1.10
CA GLN A 90 16.80 2.64 2.16
C GLN A 90 15.32 2.33 2.48
N MET A 91 15.05 1.34 3.33
CA MET A 91 13.67 1.05 3.75
C MET A 91 13.19 2.04 4.83
N ASN A 92 11.93 2.49 4.73
CA ASN A 92 11.29 3.34 5.73
C ASN A 92 9.76 3.15 5.74
N TRP A 93 9.11 3.57 6.82
CA TRP A 93 7.65 3.43 6.97
C TRP A 93 6.84 4.20 5.91
N GLY A 94 7.37 5.29 5.35
CA GLY A 94 6.73 6.03 4.25
C GLY A 94 6.65 5.22 2.95
N ARG A 95 7.70 4.43 2.63
CA ARG A 95 7.70 3.46 1.52
C ARG A 95 6.70 2.33 1.76
N VAL A 96 6.65 1.81 2.98
CA VAL A 96 5.64 0.80 3.35
C VAL A 96 4.23 1.34 3.12
N VAL A 97 3.90 2.53 3.63
CA VAL A 97 2.57 3.14 3.40
C VAL A 97 2.33 3.40 1.91
N SER A 98 3.32 3.86 1.16
CA SER A 98 3.19 4.11 -0.28
C SER A 98 2.89 2.83 -1.06
N LEU A 99 3.54 1.72 -0.70
CA LEU A 99 3.27 0.41 -1.28
C LEU A 99 1.83 -0.02 -1.04
N PHE A 100 1.36 0.03 0.21
CA PHE A 100 -0.03 -0.32 0.54
C PHE A 100 -1.01 0.60 -0.20
N THR A 101 -0.76 1.91 -0.19
CA THR A 101 -1.61 2.89 -0.87
C THR A 101 -1.74 2.58 -2.36
N PHE A 102 -0.60 2.35 -3.03
CA PHE A 102 -0.55 1.99 -4.44
C PHE A 102 -1.33 0.70 -4.74
N THR A 103 -1.09 -0.38 -3.99
CA THR A 103 -1.80 -1.66 -4.19
C THR A 103 -3.31 -1.52 -3.92
N GLY A 104 -3.71 -0.67 -2.97
CA GLY A 104 -5.12 -0.37 -2.71
C GLY A 104 -5.81 0.35 -3.88
N VAL A 105 -5.14 1.30 -4.52
CA VAL A 105 -5.63 1.96 -5.74
C VAL A 105 -5.69 0.96 -6.89
N LEU A 106 -4.65 0.14 -7.06
CA LEU A 106 -4.60 -0.92 -8.08
C LEU A 106 -5.79 -1.89 -7.98
N VAL A 107 -6.13 -2.34 -6.77
CA VAL A 107 -7.28 -3.24 -6.54
C VAL A 107 -8.62 -2.58 -6.97
N ARG A 108 -8.78 -1.28 -6.74
CA ARG A 108 -9.98 -0.53 -7.14
C ARG A 108 -10.07 -0.32 -8.65
N GLU A 109 -8.96 0.01 -9.30
CA GLU A 109 -8.89 0.12 -10.76
C GLU A 109 -9.17 -1.23 -11.44
N LEU A 110 -8.65 -2.34 -10.90
CA LEU A 110 -8.95 -3.71 -11.37
C LEU A 110 -10.43 -4.10 -11.24
N GLN A 111 -11.18 -3.43 -10.36
CA GLN A 111 -12.62 -3.63 -10.18
C GLN A 111 -13.48 -2.68 -11.03
N GLY A 112 -12.85 -1.82 -11.84
CA GLY A 112 -13.51 -0.96 -12.83
C GLY A 112 -14.01 0.38 -12.29
N GLU A 113 -13.32 0.97 -11.31
CA GLU A 113 -13.82 2.16 -10.60
C GLU A 113 -13.77 3.50 -11.38
N ASP A 114 -13.01 3.68 -12.46
CA ASP A 114 -12.86 5.03 -13.06
C ASP A 114 -12.62 5.10 -14.59
N THR A 115 -12.72 4.01 -15.36
CA THR A 115 -12.48 4.08 -16.82
C THR A 115 -13.77 4.02 -17.64
N ASP A 116 -14.25 5.20 -18.06
CA ASP A 116 -15.21 5.39 -19.17
C ASP A 116 -14.58 5.06 -20.55
N GLN A 117 -13.43 4.39 -20.57
CA GLN A 117 -12.72 3.92 -21.75
C GLN A 117 -12.26 2.48 -21.54
N ALA A 118 -12.99 1.56 -22.15
CA ALA A 118 -12.47 0.56 -23.08
C ALA A 118 -11.06 -0.04 -22.84
N LEU A 119 -10.67 -0.34 -21.61
CA LEU A 119 -9.74 -1.45 -21.35
C LEU A 119 -10.58 -2.73 -21.29
N GLY A 120 -11.08 -3.09 -22.46
CA GLY A 120 -11.70 -4.38 -22.77
C GLY A 120 -10.67 -5.51 -22.80
N ASN A 121 -9.78 -5.55 -21.82
CA ASN A 121 -9.02 -6.73 -21.46
C ASN A 121 -9.51 -7.13 -20.08
N GLY A 122 -10.53 -8.01 -20.07
CA GLY A 122 -10.97 -8.74 -18.89
C GLY A 122 -9.83 -9.57 -18.32
N MET A 123 -8.87 -8.91 -17.68
CA MET A 123 -7.93 -9.54 -16.80
C MET A 123 -8.77 -9.92 -15.59
N GLY A 124 -9.13 -11.20 -15.47
CA GLY A 124 -10.03 -11.77 -14.47
C GLY A 124 -9.48 -11.70 -13.03
N LEU A 125 -8.99 -10.53 -12.63
CA LEU A 125 -8.31 -10.21 -11.39
C LEU A 125 -9.17 -9.38 -10.44
N GLY A 126 -10.40 -9.02 -10.83
CA GLY A 126 -11.36 -8.35 -9.94
C GLY A 126 -11.90 -9.26 -8.81
N GLY A 127 -11.40 -10.49 -8.70
CA GLY A 127 -11.86 -11.49 -7.72
C GLY A 127 -11.13 -11.42 -6.38
N LYS A 128 -11.78 -11.93 -5.33
CA LYS A 128 -11.23 -12.08 -3.97
C LYS A 128 -9.87 -12.79 -3.94
N GLU A 129 -9.68 -13.78 -4.81
CA GLU A 129 -8.43 -14.53 -4.94
C GLU A 129 -7.25 -13.65 -5.40
N SER A 130 -7.50 -12.64 -6.24
CA SER A 130 -6.44 -11.70 -6.67
C SER A 130 -6.04 -10.76 -5.53
N CYS A 131 -7.00 -10.32 -4.70
CA CYS A 131 -6.68 -9.48 -3.54
C CYS A 131 -5.84 -10.25 -2.52
N ARG A 132 -6.14 -11.53 -2.31
CA ARG A 132 -5.35 -12.41 -1.45
C ARG A 132 -3.95 -12.62 -2.00
N ALA A 133 -3.79 -12.91 -3.29
CA ALA A 133 -2.48 -13.10 -3.91
C ALA A 133 -1.60 -11.83 -3.81
N LEU A 134 -2.18 -10.64 -3.99
CA LEU A 134 -1.47 -9.37 -3.79
C LEU A 134 -1.08 -9.16 -2.32
N ALA A 135 -1.94 -9.55 -1.36
CA ALA A 135 -1.63 -9.50 0.06
C ALA A 135 -0.50 -10.47 0.46
N GLU A 136 -0.53 -11.69 -0.07
CA GLU A 136 0.54 -12.69 0.09
C GLU A 136 1.86 -12.16 -0.49
N THR A 137 1.84 -11.54 -1.68
CA THR A 137 3.02 -10.91 -2.27
C THR A 137 3.63 -9.83 -1.36
N ILE A 138 2.80 -9.01 -0.71
CA ILE A 138 3.26 -8.02 0.28
C ILE A 138 3.84 -8.71 1.52
N ALA A 139 3.21 -9.78 1.98
CA ALA A 139 3.64 -10.53 3.15
C ALA A 139 4.97 -11.25 2.92
N ASP A 140 5.17 -11.88 1.77
CA ASP A 140 6.43 -12.51 1.39
C ASP A 140 7.57 -11.47 1.38
N TYR A 141 7.31 -10.30 0.79
CA TYR A 141 8.32 -9.25 0.72
C TYR A 141 8.66 -8.64 2.09
N LEU A 142 7.66 -8.16 2.84
CA LEU A 142 7.90 -7.45 4.10
C LEU A 142 8.15 -8.40 5.28
N GLY A 143 7.41 -9.51 5.32
CA GLY A 143 7.39 -10.46 6.42
C GLY A 143 8.47 -11.54 6.35
N GLU A 144 9.02 -11.83 5.17
CA GLU A 144 10.15 -12.73 5.01
C GLU A 144 11.41 -12.00 4.58
N GLU A 145 11.42 -11.34 3.41
CA GLU A 145 12.66 -10.79 2.86
C GLU A 145 13.16 -9.52 3.54
N LYS A 146 12.24 -8.63 3.93
CA LYS A 146 12.55 -7.43 4.74
C LYS A 146 12.30 -7.65 6.23
N SER A 147 12.23 -8.92 6.66
CA SER A 147 11.95 -9.26 8.05
C SER A 147 12.99 -8.69 9.02
N ASP A 148 14.27 -8.69 8.66
CA ASP A 148 15.33 -8.11 9.49
C ASP A 148 15.09 -6.61 9.75
N TRP A 149 14.85 -5.83 8.69
CA TRP A 149 14.54 -4.40 8.81
C TRP A 149 13.26 -4.16 9.63
N MET A 150 12.22 -4.95 9.39
CA MET A 150 10.97 -4.87 10.15
C MET A 150 11.24 -5.11 11.64
N LEU A 151 11.99 -6.16 12.00
CA LEU A 151 12.30 -6.51 13.39
C LEU A 151 13.21 -5.47 14.06
N GLU A 152 14.23 -4.96 13.36
CA GLU A 152 15.07 -3.84 13.81
C GLU A 152 14.23 -2.59 14.12
N ASN A 153 13.15 -2.38 13.37
CA ASN A 153 12.19 -1.29 13.55
C ASN A 153 11.00 -1.68 14.45
N LYS A 154 11.12 -2.72 15.28
CA LYS A 154 10.10 -3.18 16.25
C LYS A 154 8.79 -3.66 15.61
N GLY A 155 8.87 -4.18 14.39
CA GLY A 155 7.75 -4.71 13.62
C GLY A 155 6.62 -3.69 13.44
N TRP A 156 5.39 -4.19 13.36
CA TRP A 156 4.20 -3.36 13.19
C TRP A 156 3.86 -2.52 14.44
N GLU A 157 4.36 -2.89 15.62
CA GLU A 157 4.29 -2.04 16.81
C GLU A 157 5.12 -0.74 16.61
N GLY A 158 6.30 -0.87 16.02
CA GLY A 158 7.13 0.28 15.66
C GLY A 158 6.49 1.18 14.61
N PHE A 159 5.79 0.61 13.64
CA PHE A 159 4.95 1.36 12.69
C PHE A 159 3.88 2.20 13.42
N CYS A 160 3.13 1.58 14.33
CA CYS A 160 2.12 2.28 15.11
C CYS A 160 2.72 3.43 15.92
N LYS A 161 3.83 3.19 16.62
CA LYS A 161 4.54 4.20 17.41
C LYS A 161 5.04 5.34 16.54
N PHE A 162 5.64 5.04 15.40
CA PHE A 162 6.14 6.04 14.46
C PHE A 162 5.03 7.02 14.03
N PHE A 163 3.88 6.51 13.61
CA PHE A 163 2.76 7.35 13.17
C PHE A 163 1.98 7.99 14.31
N HIS A 164 2.00 7.41 15.51
CA HIS A 164 1.45 8.04 16.71
C HIS A 164 2.28 9.26 17.11
N THR A 165 3.60 9.10 17.28
CA THR A 165 4.52 10.19 17.61
C THR A 165 4.50 11.25 16.52
N ALA A 166 4.53 10.88 15.25
CA ALA A 166 4.34 11.79 14.12
C ALA A 166 3.10 12.69 14.23
N ARG A 167 1.99 12.14 14.75
CA ARG A 167 0.74 12.87 14.91
C ARG A 167 0.77 13.82 16.10
N GLU A 168 1.33 13.39 17.24
CA GLU A 168 1.51 14.24 18.42
C GLU A 168 2.46 15.40 18.12
N VAL A 169 3.57 15.07 17.46
CA VAL A 169 4.59 16.02 17.03
C VAL A 169 4.13 16.91 15.88
N ASN A 170 3.06 16.59 15.15
CA ASN A 170 2.45 17.51 14.19
C ASN A 170 1.87 18.79 14.85
N GLN A 171 1.90 18.89 16.17
CA GLN A 171 1.69 20.14 16.92
C GLN A 171 2.95 21.03 16.99
N ASP A 172 4.16 20.45 16.83
CA ASP A 172 5.45 21.15 16.81
C ASP A 172 6.06 21.22 15.39
N SER A 173 6.57 22.39 14.98
CA SER A 173 6.79 22.74 13.56
C SER A 173 8.01 22.10 12.88
N SER A 174 9.06 21.69 13.60
CA SER A 174 10.34 21.28 13.00
C SER A 174 10.42 19.81 12.59
N MET A 175 9.71 18.91 13.26
CA MET A 175 9.72 17.48 12.98
C MET A 175 8.73 17.08 11.87
N LYS A 176 7.84 18.00 11.45
CA LYS A 176 6.98 17.88 10.26
C LYS A 176 7.79 17.55 9.01
N THR A 177 8.92 18.22 8.81
CA THR A 177 9.72 18.15 7.58
C THR A 177 10.36 16.78 7.37
N ALA A 178 10.91 16.16 8.42
CA ALA A 178 11.59 14.87 8.32
C ALA A 178 10.63 13.72 8.01
N LEU A 179 9.43 13.76 8.60
CA LEU A 179 8.40 12.76 8.37
C LEU A 179 7.79 12.85 6.97
N PHE A 180 7.44 14.07 6.52
CA PHE A 180 6.95 14.28 5.16
C PHE A 180 8.01 13.96 4.11
N ALA A 181 9.30 14.15 4.42
CA ALA A 181 10.39 13.71 3.54
C ALA A 181 10.39 12.18 3.35
N ALA A 182 10.20 11.40 4.41
CA ALA A 182 10.14 9.93 4.31
C ALA A 182 8.93 9.43 3.49
N ALA A 183 7.75 10.06 3.66
CA ALA A 183 6.57 9.77 2.85
C ALA A 183 6.75 10.19 1.37
N GLY A 184 7.40 11.33 1.12
CA GLY A 184 7.69 11.82 -0.23
C GLY A 184 8.66 10.92 -1.01
N VAL A 185 9.62 10.30 -0.33
CA VAL A 185 10.58 9.36 -0.94
C VAL A 185 9.90 8.10 -1.46
N GLY A 186 8.83 7.61 -0.81
CA GLY A 186 8.09 6.45 -1.31
C GLY A 186 7.35 6.73 -2.62
N ILE A 187 6.61 7.83 -2.70
CA ILE A 187 5.88 8.22 -3.91
C ILE A 187 6.83 8.58 -5.05
N ALA A 188 7.93 9.31 -4.75
CA ALA A 188 8.95 9.63 -5.73
C ALA A 188 9.59 8.36 -6.32
N GLY A 189 9.86 7.35 -5.48
CA GLY A 189 10.29 6.03 -5.91
C GLY A 189 9.31 5.41 -6.90
N LEU A 190 8.03 5.23 -6.51
CA LEU A 190 7.01 4.67 -7.40
C LEU A 190 6.88 5.45 -8.73
N THR A 191 6.92 6.77 -8.67
CA THR A 191 6.83 7.63 -9.86
C THR A 191 8.01 7.44 -10.80
N PHE A 192 9.22 7.31 -10.26
CA PHE A 192 10.41 7.06 -11.06
C PHE A 192 10.37 5.70 -11.77
N LEU A 193 9.70 4.70 -11.18
CA LEU A 193 9.62 3.34 -11.72
C LEU A 193 8.54 3.21 -12.78
N LEU A 194 7.34 3.75 -12.52
CA LEU A 194 6.17 3.51 -13.35
C LEU A 194 5.93 4.57 -14.44
N VAL A 195 6.77 5.61 -14.51
CA VAL A 195 6.70 6.66 -15.57
C VAL A 195 7.86 6.53 -16.56
N ARG A 196 8.68 5.48 -16.46
CA ARG A 196 9.66 5.10 -17.48
C ARG A 196 9.03 4.27 -18.59
#